data_AF-A0A3N6FYH5-F1
#
_entry.id   AF-A0A3N6FYH5-F1
#
_cell.length_a   1.000
_cell.length_b   1.000
_cell.length_c   1.000
_cell.angle_alpha   90.00
_cell.angle_beta   90.00
_cell.angle_gamma   90.00
#
_symmetry.space_group_name_H-M   'P 1'
#
loop_
_entity.id
_entity.type
_entity.pdbx_description
1 polymer ?
#
loop_
_entity_poly.entity_id
_entity_poly.type
_entity_poly.pdbx_seq_one_letter_code
_entity_poly.pdbx_strand_id
1 'polypeptide(L)'
;MTTAEPTRADDSVSSTSVPIRIPAQADGGRDGSAPPPGRSLWRHPVVLTTAVAAAAHLLWFFFLANSGGDIAAQDAWAEFVGRHPGTAYNLAWYGGMHPVSYSVVSPYLMSLLGVRTTMMIVGTVSSALTALILVRVPAVRNPLACALAGAFAYLCNALSGRVTFGLGMMFALGAVAAVFCWPHRWRYRRWAKAVVAAPFAALATAGSPVAGLFLGVVAAALFLNKRRPGAYAIGLPPVVVVVLSAWMFPFSGTQPMSLGTLSLPFVFAVLVFLLVPRDWYTVRTAAAVYGVGTLLTYVVDSQIGSNVSRMAMLFAGVVLLAALPYTKPSTRRWYALVIAFAGLNFWIGFKGVDDIVRTAPTASWNRELAPLVNQLQKAGAERGRVEVVPASSHREASALAGYVNLARGWNRQADMKRNPLFYDDTLNAVNYREWLDRWAVHYVVLPEGKPDSSGAVQEAALVEDGQPYLKPVWSDDNWQLFRVLDPVPLADPPATVERAGEQKLTIRVQSAGRVLIRIPYSRWLAVVDDEGESVERPQETEASKKRSAEDEDAPKDFINAHGCLIKVAEDPDGDEWTELLAPRPGVYQLAAPYQLQPGTPCPEELR
;
A
#
# COMPACT_ATOMS: atom_id res chain seq x y z
N MET A 1 -46.95 -55.68 14.16
CA MET A 1 -47.86 -56.84 14.26
C MET A 1 -48.31 -56.91 15.71
N THR A 2 -49.43 -56.24 16.03
CA THR A 2 -50.80 -56.81 16.19
C THR A 2 -50.93 -57.53 17.54
N THR A 3 -51.32 -56.82 18.61
CA THR A 3 -52.70 -56.55 19.11
C THR A 3 -53.34 -57.73 19.85
N ALA A 4 -53.62 -57.57 21.16
CA ALA A 4 -54.98 -57.52 21.71
C ALA A 4 -54.98 -57.52 23.27
N GLU A 5 -55.61 -56.48 23.83
CA GLU A 5 -56.22 -56.35 25.18
C GLU A 5 -57.56 -57.14 25.26
N PRO A 6 -58.44 -57.11 26.31
CA PRO A 6 -58.52 -56.20 27.49
C PRO A 6 -58.92 -56.85 28.85
N THR A 7 -58.85 -56.09 29.95
CA THR A 7 -59.93 -56.08 30.98
C THR A 7 -59.96 -54.78 31.78
N ARG A 8 -61.15 -54.20 31.86
CA ARG A 8 -61.60 -53.01 32.61
C ARG A 8 -61.65 -53.27 34.12
N ALA A 9 -61.34 -52.27 34.92
CA ALA A 9 -62.00 -52.04 36.22
C ALA A 9 -62.08 -50.52 36.45
N ASP A 10 -63.31 -50.07 36.69
CA ASP A 10 -63.68 -48.71 37.07
C ASP A 10 -63.16 -48.38 38.47
N ASP A 11 -62.72 -47.14 38.70
CA ASP A 11 -62.96 -46.47 39.96
C ASP A 11 -62.97 -44.94 39.79
N SER A 12 -64.08 -44.38 40.26
CA SER A 12 -64.50 -43.00 40.16
C SER A 12 -63.92 -42.14 41.29
N VAL A 13 -63.31 -40.99 40.97
CA VAL A 13 -63.29 -39.82 41.88
C VAL A 13 -63.51 -38.54 41.09
N SER A 14 -64.60 -37.87 41.44
CA SER A 14 -65.06 -36.56 41.00
C SER A 14 -64.23 -35.45 41.64
N SER A 15 -63.73 -34.50 40.83
CA SER A 15 -63.45 -33.14 41.28
C SER A 15 -63.68 -32.13 40.15
N THR A 16 -64.88 -31.55 40.16
CA THR A 16 -65.29 -30.21 39.67
C THR A 16 -64.23 -29.35 38.99
N SER A 17 -64.32 -29.22 37.65
CA SER A 17 -63.68 -28.14 36.88
C SER A 17 -64.74 -27.18 36.33
N VAL A 18 -64.75 -25.95 36.85
CA VAL A 18 -65.57 -24.83 36.36
C VAL A 18 -65.00 -24.33 35.02
N PRO A 19 -65.79 -24.26 33.92
CA PRO A 19 -65.31 -23.68 32.67
C PRO A 19 -65.43 -22.15 32.72
N ILE A 20 -64.29 -21.46 32.80
CA ILE A 20 -64.23 -20.00 32.61
C ILE A 20 -64.50 -19.70 31.14
N ARG A 21 -65.68 -19.12 30.89
CA ARG A 21 -66.16 -18.62 29.60
C ARG A 21 -65.47 -17.27 29.34
N ILE A 22 -64.50 -17.22 28.42
CA ILE A 22 -63.93 -15.96 27.94
C ILE A 22 -64.97 -15.27 27.03
N PRO A 23 -65.41 -14.03 27.30
CA PRO A 23 -66.35 -13.32 26.44
C PRO A 23 -65.66 -12.87 25.16
N ALA A 24 -66.32 -13.12 24.03
CA ALA A 24 -66.00 -12.47 22.76
C ALA A 24 -66.32 -10.97 22.85
N GLN A 25 -65.41 -10.10 22.41
CA GLN A 25 -65.75 -8.72 22.14
C GLN A 25 -64.92 -8.10 21.00
N ALA A 26 -65.69 -7.64 20.01
CA ALA A 26 -65.48 -6.55 19.07
C ALA A 26 -64.39 -6.64 17.99
N ASP A 27 -64.84 -6.95 16.78
CA ASP A 27 -64.25 -6.50 15.52
C ASP A 27 -64.12 -4.96 15.53
N GLY A 28 -62.91 -4.49 15.82
CA GLY A 28 -62.46 -3.12 15.60
C GLY A 28 -61.73 -3.04 14.25
N GLY A 29 -62.30 -2.28 13.31
CA GLY A 29 -61.77 -2.08 11.97
C GLY A 29 -60.28 -1.73 11.96
N ARG A 30 -59.50 -2.54 11.23
CA ARG A 30 -58.14 -2.18 10.85
C ARG A 30 -58.24 -1.21 9.67
N ASP A 31 -58.26 0.08 9.98
CA ASP A 31 -57.80 1.09 9.03
C ASP A 31 -56.34 0.79 8.70
N GLY A 32 -56.13 0.31 7.48
CA GLY A 32 -54.83 0.10 6.87
C GLY A 32 -54.16 1.44 6.61
N SER A 33 -53.57 2.03 7.65
CA SER A 33 -52.52 3.02 7.45
C SER A 33 -51.28 2.31 6.91
N ALA A 34 -51.04 2.44 5.60
CA ALA A 34 -49.76 2.09 5.01
C ALA A 34 -48.66 2.81 5.80
N PRO A 35 -47.59 2.11 6.26
CA PRO A 35 -46.52 2.77 6.98
C PRO A 35 -45.90 3.86 6.07
N PRO A 36 -45.50 5.02 6.62
CA PRO A 36 -44.95 6.11 5.82
C PRO A 36 -43.74 5.60 5.02
N PRO A 37 -43.61 5.98 3.73
CA PRO A 37 -42.50 5.56 2.88
C PRO A 37 -41.22 6.17 3.44
N GLY A 38 -40.45 5.38 4.18
CA GLY A 38 -39.23 5.83 4.86
C GLY A 38 -38.80 4.96 6.06
N ARG A 39 -39.73 4.27 6.72
CA ARG A 39 -39.42 3.34 7.84
C ARG A 39 -38.85 1.98 7.40
N SER A 40 -38.88 1.67 6.10
CA SER A 40 -38.41 0.39 5.54
C SER A 40 -36.88 0.28 5.48
N LEU A 41 -36.18 1.36 5.11
CA LEU A 41 -34.72 1.35 4.90
C LEU A 41 -33.91 1.18 6.21
N TRP A 42 -34.42 1.69 7.33
CA TRP A 42 -33.81 1.52 8.66
C TRP A 42 -33.76 0.05 9.11
N ARG A 43 -34.58 -0.82 8.51
CA ARG A 43 -34.58 -2.27 8.76
C ARG A 43 -33.49 -3.02 7.98
N HIS A 44 -32.82 -2.34 7.05
CA HIS A 44 -31.75 -2.92 6.24
C HIS A 44 -30.44 -2.12 6.37
N PRO A 45 -29.75 -2.16 7.54
CA PRO A 45 -28.54 -1.38 7.80
C PRO A 45 -27.46 -1.54 6.73
N VAL A 46 -27.28 -2.76 6.21
CA VAL A 46 -26.28 -3.04 5.16
C VAL A 46 -26.58 -2.26 3.88
N VAL A 47 -27.83 -2.30 3.40
CA VAL A 47 -28.25 -1.61 2.16
C VAL A 47 -28.12 -0.10 2.33
N LEU A 48 -28.62 0.43 3.45
CA LEU A 48 -28.55 1.86 3.74
C LEU A 48 -27.11 2.36 3.84
N THR A 49 -26.25 1.69 4.60
CA THR A 49 -24.83 2.07 4.70
C THR A 49 -24.12 1.96 3.35
N THR A 50 -24.44 0.94 2.54
CA THR A 50 -23.85 0.80 1.20
C THR A 50 -24.24 1.97 0.30
N ALA A 51 -25.52 2.36 0.29
CA ALA A 51 -26.01 3.48 -0.51
C ALA A 51 -25.39 4.82 -0.06
N VAL A 52 -25.32 5.07 1.25
CA VAL A 52 -24.67 6.27 1.81
C VAL A 52 -23.19 6.30 1.47
N ALA A 53 -22.49 5.18 1.62
CA ALA A 53 -21.07 5.09 1.27
C ALA A 53 -20.86 5.31 -0.24
N ALA A 54 -21.66 4.70 -1.11
CA ALA A 54 -21.57 4.91 -2.55
C ALA A 54 -21.76 6.38 -2.92
N ALA A 55 -22.80 7.03 -2.37
CA ALA A 55 -23.03 8.46 -2.59
C ALA A 55 -21.85 9.31 -2.08
N ALA A 56 -21.34 9.03 -0.88
CA ALA A 56 -20.21 9.77 -0.31
C ALA A 56 -18.93 9.64 -1.14
N HIS A 57 -18.62 8.45 -1.67
CA HIS A 57 -17.45 8.24 -2.51
C HIS A 57 -17.63 8.82 -3.92
N LEU A 58 -18.84 8.86 -4.46
CA LEU A 58 -19.14 9.59 -5.69
C LEU A 58 -18.95 11.10 -5.49
N LEU A 59 -19.44 11.67 -4.38
CA LEU A 59 -19.20 13.07 -4.06
C LEU A 59 -17.71 13.35 -3.88
N TRP A 60 -16.98 12.48 -3.20
CA TRP A 60 -15.53 12.57 -3.12
C TRP A 60 -14.88 12.60 -4.51
N PHE A 61 -15.29 11.71 -5.41
CA PHE A 61 -14.75 11.66 -6.77
C PHE A 61 -14.97 12.96 -7.56
N PHE A 62 -16.18 13.53 -7.51
CA PHE A 62 -16.50 14.72 -8.30
C PHE A 62 -15.95 16.03 -7.71
N PHE A 63 -15.78 16.11 -6.38
CA PHE A 63 -15.48 17.39 -5.72
C PHE A 63 -14.13 17.44 -5.03
N LEU A 64 -13.55 16.31 -4.64
CA LEU A 64 -12.40 16.26 -3.72
C LEU A 64 -11.23 15.42 -4.24
N ALA A 65 -11.47 14.50 -5.18
CA ALA A 65 -10.42 13.67 -5.74
C ALA A 65 -9.44 14.52 -6.58
N ASN A 66 -8.28 14.78 -6.00
CA ASN A 66 -7.17 15.46 -6.68
C ASN A 66 -6.21 14.43 -7.30
N SER A 67 -4.99 14.85 -7.65
CA SER A 67 -3.93 13.94 -8.11
C SER A 67 -2.62 14.13 -7.33
N GLY A 68 -2.70 14.69 -6.12
CA GLY A 68 -1.57 14.85 -5.24
C GLY A 68 -1.58 13.82 -4.11
N GLY A 69 -0.61 13.93 -3.21
CA GLY A 69 -0.50 13.08 -2.04
C GLY A 69 -0.34 11.62 -2.42
N ASP A 70 -0.96 10.72 -1.66
CA ASP A 70 -0.91 9.27 -1.92
C ASP A 70 -1.48 8.92 -3.31
N ILE A 71 -2.39 9.72 -3.87
CA ILE A 71 -2.98 9.44 -5.19
C ILE A 71 -1.92 9.55 -6.30
N ALA A 72 -1.01 10.52 -6.22
CA ALA A 72 0.09 10.66 -7.18
C ALA A 72 0.94 9.39 -7.26
N ALA A 73 1.27 8.81 -6.10
CA ALA A 73 2.01 7.55 -6.04
C ALA A 73 1.31 6.42 -6.79
N GLN A 74 0.00 6.33 -6.60
CA GLN A 74 -0.82 5.26 -7.15
C GLN A 74 -1.06 5.45 -8.64
N ASP A 75 -1.19 6.69 -9.10
CA ASP A 75 -1.21 7.02 -10.52
C ASP A 75 0.08 6.58 -11.20
N ALA A 76 1.24 6.93 -10.63
CA ALA A 76 2.53 6.56 -11.20
C ALA A 76 2.71 5.03 -11.29
N TRP A 77 2.37 4.29 -10.23
CA TRP A 77 2.47 2.83 -10.24
C TRP A 77 1.47 2.17 -11.19
N ALA A 78 0.22 2.64 -11.21
CA ALA A 78 -0.82 2.10 -12.09
C ALA A 78 -0.49 2.37 -13.56
N GLU A 79 0.02 3.56 -13.87
CA GLU A 79 0.41 3.94 -15.23
C GLU A 79 1.63 3.16 -15.70
N PHE A 80 2.68 3.06 -14.86
CA PHE A 80 3.86 2.23 -15.17
C PHE A 80 3.48 0.79 -15.47
N VAL A 81 2.69 0.15 -14.60
CA VAL A 81 2.26 -1.24 -14.79
C VAL A 81 1.28 -1.38 -15.96
N GLY A 82 0.48 -0.36 -16.25
CA GLY A 82 -0.39 -0.32 -17.42
C GLY A 82 0.38 -0.33 -18.75
N ARG A 83 1.50 0.40 -18.82
CA ARG A 83 2.38 0.43 -20.00
C ARG A 83 3.34 -0.75 -20.05
N HIS A 84 3.82 -1.20 -18.90
CA HIS A 84 4.89 -2.19 -18.76
C HIS A 84 4.54 -3.32 -17.78
N PRO A 85 3.44 -4.07 -18.02
CA PRO A 85 2.95 -5.07 -17.06
C PRO A 85 3.90 -6.24 -16.84
N GLY A 86 4.76 -6.53 -17.82
CA GLY A 86 5.76 -7.60 -17.81
C GLY A 86 7.07 -7.26 -17.10
N THR A 87 7.19 -6.08 -16.48
CA THR A 87 8.45 -5.59 -15.90
C THR A 87 8.42 -5.61 -14.37
N ALA A 88 9.45 -6.22 -13.78
CA ALA A 88 9.64 -6.37 -12.34
C ALA A 88 10.29 -5.16 -11.67
N TYR A 89 10.88 -4.23 -12.42
CA TYR A 89 11.67 -3.12 -11.90
C TYR A 89 11.39 -1.83 -12.67
N ASN A 90 10.88 -0.81 -11.98
CA ASN A 90 10.61 0.51 -12.53
C ASN A 90 11.83 1.40 -12.34
N LEU A 91 12.47 1.79 -13.45
CA LEU A 91 13.66 2.65 -13.44
C LEU A 91 13.32 4.13 -13.26
N ALA A 92 12.05 4.54 -13.35
CA ALA A 92 11.66 5.96 -13.35
C ALA A 92 11.93 6.69 -12.03
N TRP A 93 12.05 5.97 -10.90
CA TRP A 93 12.27 6.55 -9.57
C TRP A 93 13.47 5.94 -8.87
N TYR A 94 14.31 6.78 -8.26
CA TYR A 94 15.44 6.37 -7.42
C TYR A 94 16.40 5.41 -8.14
N GLY A 95 16.48 5.48 -9.46
CA GLY A 95 17.26 4.54 -10.26
C GLY A 95 16.71 3.12 -10.38
N GLY A 96 15.55 2.82 -9.77
CA GLY A 96 15.02 1.46 -9.78
C GLY A 96 14.24 1.09 -8.52
N MET A 97 12.98 0.69 -8.67
CA MET A 97 12.17 0.11 -7.61
C MET A 97 11.22 -0.98 -8.11
N HIS A 98 10.99 -1.99 -7.30
CA HIS A 98 10.02 -3.05 -7.60
C HIS A 98 8.58 -2.54 -7.41
N PRO A 99 7.66 -2.67 -8.38
CA PRO A 99 6.24 -2.38 -8.14
C PRO A 99 5.66 -3.16 -6.96
N VAL A 100 6.15 -4.40 -6.76
CA VAL A 100 5.80 -5.28 -5.65
C VAL A 100 6.16 -4.70 -4.28
N SER A 101 7.17 -3.83 -4.18
CA SER A 101 7.52 -3.16 -2.92
C SER A 101 6.42 -2.21 -2.44
N TYR A 102 5.63 -1.68 -3.38
CA TYR A 102 4.44 -0.90 -3.06
C TYR A 102 3.25 -1.81 -2.78
N SER A 103 2.93 -2.72 -3.72
CA SER A 103 2.00 -3.84 -3.53
C SER A 103 1.98 -4.76 -4.76
N VAL A 104 1.66 -6.04 -4.55
CA VAL A 104 1.66 -7.06 -5.61
C VAL A 104 0.51 -6.85 -6.61
N VAL A 105 -0.69 -6.53 -6.12
CA VAL A 105 -1.92 -6.59 -6.94
C VAL A 105 -2.49 -5.20 -7.25
N SER A 106 -2.32 -4.23 -6.35
CA SER A 106 -3.01 -2.94 -6.45
C SER A 106 -2.69 -2.15 -7.73
N PRO A 107 -1.42 -2.01 -8.17
CA PRO A 107 -1.11 -1.26 -9.38
C PRO A 107 -1.79 -1.85 -10.63
N TYR A 108 -1.82 -3.18 -10.75
CA TYR A 108 -2.47 -3.90 -11.85
C TYR A 108 -3.98 -3.72 -11.86
N LEU A 109 -4.64 -3.76 -10.70
CA LEU A 109 -6.08 -3.50 -10.65
C LEU A 109 -6.41 -2.04 -10.94
N MET A 110 -5.58 -1.11 -10.45
CA MET A 110 -5.76 0.32 -10.68
C MET A 110 -5.47 0.73 -12.12
N SER A 111 -4.59 0.03 -12.84
CA SER A 111 -4.36 0.29 -14.27
C SER A 111 -5.59 -0.06 -15.12
N LEU A 112 -6.35 -1.08 -14.71
CA LEU A 112 -7.57 -1.51 -15.40
C LEU A 112 -8.81 -0.70 -15.01
N LEU A 113 -9.00 -0.44 -13.71
CA LEU A 113 -10.21 0.22 -13.19
C LEU A 113 -10.07 1.74 -13.09
N GLY A 114 -8.85 2.24 -13.05
CA GLY A 114 -8.51 3.59 -12.61
C GLY A 114 -8.36 3.68 -11.08
N VAL A 115 -7.40 4.49 -10.63
CA VAL A 115 -7.08 4.69 -9.19
C VAL A 115 -8.29 5.20 -8.41
N ARG A 116 -8.99 6.23 -8.91
CA ARG A 116 -10.12 6.83 -8.19
C ARG A 116 -11.36 5.93 -8.20
N THR A 117 -11.65 5.27 -9.31
CA THR A 117 -12.73 4.27 -9.39
C THR A 117 -12.50 3.13 -8.40
N THR A 118 -11.26 2.67 -8.29
CA THR A 118 -10.87 1.66 -7.30
C THR A 118 -11.19 2.14 -5.89
N MET A 119 -10.87 3.40 -5.53
CA MET A 119 -11.21 3.97 -4.22
C MET A 119 -12.73 3.97 -3.95
N MET A 120 -13.53 4.37 -4.94
CA MET A 120 -14.99 4.36 -4.80
C MET A 120 -15.53 2.94 -4.53
N ILE A 121 -15.04 1.95 -5.26
CA ILE A 121 -15.44 0.55 -5.10
C ILE A 121 -15.02 0.04 -3.71
N VAL A 122 -13.74 0.16 -3.36
CA VAL A 122 -13.21 -0.45 -2.13
C VAL A 122 -13.78 0.21 -0.88
N GLY A 123 -14.00 1.53 -0.89
CA GLY A 123 -14.63 2.24 0.23
C GLY A 123 -16.11 1.87 0.41
N THR A 124 -16.85 1.72 -0.70
CA THR A 124 -18.25 1.30 -0.68
C THR A 124 -18.41 -0.14 -0.20
N VAL A 125 -17.63 -1.07 -0.76
CA VAL A 125 -17.68 -2.50 -0.39
C VAL A 125 -17.18 -2.70 1.04
N SER A 126 -16.12 -2.01 1.47
CA SER A 126 -15.65 -2.05 2.87
C SER A 126 -16.71 -1.59 3.85
N SER A 127 -17.47 -0.55 3.51
CA SER A 127 -18.61 -0.05 4.30
C SER A 127 -19.72 -1.10 4.39
N ALA A 128 -20.06 -1.75 3.27
CA ALA A 128 -21.04 -2.82 3.22
C ALA A 128 -20.63 -4.06 4.05
N LEU A 129 -19.38 -4.50 3.92
CA LEU A 129 -18.82 -5.61 4.68
C LEU A 129 -18.76 -5.30 6.18
N THR A 130 -18.39 -4.08 6.55
CA THR A 130 -18.39 -3.63 7.94
C THR A 130 -19.80 -3.65 8.51
N ALA A 131 -20.79 -3.11 7.78
CA ALA A 131 -22.20 -3.17 8.17
C ALA A 131 -22.69 -4.62 8.32
N LEU A 132 -22.32 -5.51 7.40
CA LEU A 132 -22.65 -6.94 7.48
C LEU A 132 -22.07 -7.58 8.75
N ILE A 133 -20.80 -7.33 9.04
CA ILE A 133 -20.15 -7.84 10.25
C ILE A 133 -20.88 -7.33 11.49
N LEU A 134 -21.16 -6.04 11.57
CA LEU A 134 -21.83 -5.41 12.71
C LEU A 134 -23.25 -5.95 12.92
N VAL A 135 -24.03 -6.18 11.86
CA VAL A 135 -25.37 -6.77 11.95
C VAL A 135 -25.33 -8.24 12.40
N ARG A 136 -24.27 -8.97 12.04
CA ARG A 136 -24.15 -10.40 12.35
C ARG A 136 -23.53 -10.69 13.71
N VAL A 137 -22.83 -9.73 14.31
CA VAL A 137 -22.24 -9.88 15.65
C VAL A 137 -23.30 -9.56 16.72
N PRO A 138 -23.74 -10.55 17.53
CA PRO A 138 -24.84 -10.35 18.49
C PRO A 138 -24.55 -9.30 19.57
N ALA A 139 -23.27 -9.02 19.84
CA ALA A 139 -22.87 -8.01 20.81
C ALA A 139 -23.15 -6.57 20.33
N VAL A 140 -23.37 -6.32 19.04
CA VAL A 140 -23.60 -4.97 18.53
C VAL A 140 -25.09 -4.64 18.59
N ARG A 141 -25.46 -3.68 19.46
CA ARG A 141 -26.87 -3.28 19.69
C ARG A 141 -27.33 -2.10 18.81
N ASN A 142 -26.39 -1.39 18.20
CA ASN A 142 -26.60 -0.18 17.39
C ASN A 142 -25.89 -0.28 16.01
N PRO A 143 -26.15 -1.35 15.22
CA PRO A 143 -25.34 -1.67 14.04
C PRO A 143 -25.33 -0.58 12.98
N LEU A 144 -26.44 0.13 12.75
CA LEU A 144 -26.51 1.20 11.76
C LEU A 144 -25.60 2.38 12.12
N ALA A 145 -25.62 2.82 13.38
CA ALA A 145 -24.78 3.95 13.83
C ALA A 145 -23.29 3.60 13.71
N CYS A 146 -22.90 2.40 14.15
CA CYS A 146 -21.54 1.89 14.00
C CYS A 146 -21.13 1.77 12.53
N ALA A 147 -22.03 1.33 11.65
CA ALA A 147 -21.77 1.18 10.23
C ALA A 147 -21.59 2.54 9.52
N LEU A 148 -22.37 3.56 9.89
CA LEU A 148 -22.20 4.93 9.37
C LEU A 148 -20.90 5.59 9.88
N ALA A 149 -20.50 5.33 11.13
CA ALA A 149 -19.19 5.76 11.62
C ALA A 149 -18.04 5.10 10.82
N GLY A 150 -18.20 3.82 10.48
CA GLY A 150 -17.27 3.12 9.59
C GLY A 150 -17.24 3.75 8.19
N ALA A 151 -18.40 4.05 7.60
CA ALA A 151 -18.50 4.71 6.30
C ALA A 151 -17.80 6.08 6.28
N PHE A 152 -17.94 6.86 7.36
CA PHE A 152 -17.21 8.12 7.53
C PHE A 152 -15.69 7.89 7.60
N ALA A 153 -15.22 6.88 8.34
CA ALA A 153 -13.80 6.57 8.40
C ALA A 153 -13.22 6.12 7.04
N TYR A 154 -13.99 5.36 6.24
CA TYR A 154 -13.60 5.01 4.87
C TYR A 154 -13.60 6.23 3.94
N LEU A 155 -14.54 7.16 4.11
CA LEU A 155 -14.50 8.46 3.42
C LEU A 155 -13.22 9.22 3.79
N CYS A 156 -12.87 9.33 5.07
CA CYS A 156 -11.61 9.96 5.49
C CYS A 156 -10.37 9.27 4.88
N ASN A 157 -10.40 7.94 4.73
CA ASN A 157 -9.35 7.22 3.99
C ASN A 157 -9.29 7.62 2.51
N ALA A 158 -10.44 7.87 1.89
CA ALA A 158 -10.54 8.40 0.53
C ALA A 158 -10.01 9.84 0.43
N LEU A 159 -10.34 10.70 1.40
CA LEU A 159 -9.80 12.07 1.49
C LEU A 159 -8.27 12.07 1.57
N SER A 160 -7.68 11.14 2.32
CA SER A 160 -6.23 10.93 2.38
C SER A 160 -5.63 10.25 1.15
N GLY A 161 -6.43 9.87 0.13
CA GLY A 161 -5.95 9.28 -1.11
C GLY A 161 -5.46 7.83 -1.01
N ARG A 162 -5.71 7.11 0.08
CA ARG A 162 -5.07 5.81 0.39
C ARG A 162 -5.75 4.61 -0.29
N VAL A 163 -5.66 4.49 -1.62
CA VAL A 163 -6.40 3.45 -2.38
C VAL A 163 -5.81 2.05 -2.22
N THR A 164 -4.49 1.90 -2.27
CA THR A 164 -3.79 0.62 -2.05
C THR A 164 -4.17 0.00 -0.72
N PHE A 165 -4.16 0.82 0.34
CA PHE A 165 -4.60 0.39 1.66
C PHE A 165 -6.10 0.07 1.70
N GLY A 166 -6.95 0.90 1.07
CA GLY A 166 -8.39 0.65 0.97
C GLY A 166 -8.71 -0.69 0.27
N LEU A 167 -8.00 -1.03 -0.79
CA LEU A 167 -8.13 -2.29 -1.52
C LEU A 167 -7.74 -3.49 -0.65
N GLY A 168 -6.57 -3.43 0.00
CA GLY A 168 -6.15 -4.47 0.95
C GLY A 168 -7.15 -4.60 2.11
N MET A 169 -7.69 -3.49 2.60
CA MET A 169 -8.67 -3.46 3.69
C MET A 169 -10.01 -4.10 3.29
N MET A 170 -10.49 -3.86 2.06
CA MET A 170 -11.70 -4.50 1.54
C MET A 170 -11.57 -6.04 1.58
N PHE A 171 -10.44 -6.56 1.12
CA PHE A 171 -10.17 -8.01 1.20
C PHE A 171 -9.99 -8.49 2.64
N ALA A 172 -9.36 -7.69 3.51
CA ALA A 172 -9.23 -8.02 4.94
C ALA A 172 -10.60 -8.15 5.62
N LEU A 173 -11.52 -7.22 5.34
CA LEU A 173 -12.90 -7.30 5.80
C LEU A 173 -13.64 -8.50 5.20
N GLY A 174 -13.33 -8.87 3.96
CA GLY A 174 -13.82 -10.12 3.35
C GLY A 174 -13.38 -11.36 4.11
N ALA A 175 -12.09 -11.44 4.50
CA ALA A 175 -11.55 -12.52 5.31
C ALA A 175 -12.21 -12.58 6.70
N VAL A 176 -12.35 -11.42 7.37
CA VAL A 176 -13.04 -11.32 8.66
C VAL A 176 -14.53 -11.70 8.52
N ALA A 177 -15.22 -11.23 7.48
CA ALA A 177 -16.61 -11.59 7.22
C ALA A 177 -16.76 -13.09 6.97
N ALA A 178 -15.84 -13.73 6.23
CA ALA A 178 -15.83 -15.19 6.08
C ALA A 178 -15.66 -15.90 7.44
N VAL A 179 -14.85 -15.33 8.34
CA VAL A 179 -14.64 -15.89 9.68
C VAL A 179 -15.84 -15.72 10.61
N PHE A 180 -16.50 -14.58 10.59
CA PHE A 180 -17.52 -14.21 11.58
C PHE A 180 -18.97 -14.29 11.08
N CYS A 181 -19.19 -14.18 9.77
CA CYS A 181 -20.52 -14.12 9.16
C CYS A 181 -20.89 -15.39 8.37
N TRP A 182 -20.14 -16.49 8.57
CA TRP A 182 -20.33 -17.74 7.82
C TRP A 182 -21.78 -18.24 7.90
N PRO A 183 -22.42 -18.62 6.78
CA PRO A 183 -23.81 -19.03 6.75
C PRO A 183 -24.10 -20.20 7.70
N HIS A 184 -25.18 -20.12 8.49
CA HIS A 184 -25.54 -21.15 9.47
C HIS A 184 -25.70 -22.54 8.83
N ARG A 185 -26.29 -22.59 7.63
CA ARG A 185 -26.46 -23.83 6.83
C ARG A 185 -25.14 -24.57 6.55
N TRP A 186 -24.00 -23.88 6.58
CA TRP A 186 -22.67 -24.45 6.27
C TRP A 186 -21.74 -24.46 7.48
N ARG A 187 -22.25 -24.29 8.71
CA ARG A 187 -21.43 -24.15 9.94
C ARG A 187 -20.49 -25.31 10.22
N TYR A 188 -20.81 -26.51 9.73
CA TYR A 188 -19.98 -27.71 9.87
C TYR A 188 -18.87 -27.81 8.80
N ARG A 189 -18.98 -27.10 7.67
CA ARG A 189 -17.98 -27.09 6.60
C ARG A 189 -16.84 -26.11 6.92
N ARG A 190 -16.05 -26.44 7.94
CA ARG A 190 -14.92 -25.60 8.40
C ARG A 190 -13.84 -25.41 7.33
N TRP A 191 -13.64 -26.40 6.46
CA TRP A 191 -12.70 -26.30 5.34
C TRP A 191 -13.15 -25.24 4.32
N ALA A 192 -14.44 -25.21 3.97
CA ALA A 192 -14.99 -24.24 3.02
C ALA A 192 -14.81 -22.80 3.54
N LYS A 193 -14.95 -22.62 4.85
CA LYS A 193 -14.66 -21.35 5.52
C LYS A 193 -13.19 -20.93 5.35
N ALA A 194 -12.26 -21.86 5.53
CA ALA A 194 -10.83 -21.60 5.34
C ALA A 194 -10.49 -21.32 3.87
N VAL A 195 -11.07 -22.06 2.93
CA VAL A 195 -10.92 -21.87 1.47
C VAL A 195 -11.40 -20.49 1.02
N VAL A 196 -12.35 -19.86 1.72
CA VAL A 196 -12.76 -18.48 1.43
C VAL A 196 -11.88 -17.48 2.19
N ALA A 197 -11.65 -17.67 3.49
CA ALA A 197 -10.94 -16.70 4.31
C ALA A 197 -9.45 -16.56 3.91
N ALA A 198 -8.78 -17.65 3.55
CA ALA A 198 -7.35 -17.65 3.27
C ALA A 198 -7.00 -16.88 1.98
N PRO A 199 -7.69 -17.05 0.83
CA PRO A 199 -7.47 -16.22 -0.35
C PRO A 199 -7.75 -14.75 -0.09
N PHE A 200 -8.82 -14.40 0.64
CA PHE A 200 -9.07 -13.02 1.02
C PHE A 200 -7.95 -12.44 1.89
N ALA A 201 -7.40 -13.23 2.83
CA ALA A 201 -6.27 -12.80 3.65
C ALA A 201 -4.97 -12.65 2.84
N ALA A 202 -4.72 -13.54 1.87
CA ALA A 202 -3.60 -13.40 0.94
C ALA A 202 -3.75 -12.14 0.07
N LEU A 203 -4.93 -11.94 -0.52
CA LEU A 203 -5.25 -10.76 -1.35
C LEU A 203 -5.21 -9.46 -0.53
N ALA A 204 -5.58 -9.49 0.75
CA ALA A 204 -5.45 -8.33 1.62
C ALA A 204 -4.00 -7.88 1.72
N THR A 205 -3.07 -8.82 1.96
CA THR A 205 -1.63 -8.56 2.05
C THR A 205 -1.01 -8.22 0.70
N ALA A 206 -1.42 -8.92 -0.36
CA ALA A 206 -0.95 -8.67 -1.72
C ALA A 206 -1.44 -7.31 -2.26
N GLY A 207 -2.62 -6.85 -1.83
CA GLY A 207 -3.12 -5.50 -2.10
C GLY A 207 -2.46 -4.44 -1.19
N SER A 208 -2.27 -4.73 0.10
CA SER A 208 -1.54 -3.87 1.02
C SER A 208 -0.92 -4.67 2.17
N PRO A 209 0.42 -4.69 2.30
CA PRO A 209 1.08 -5.36 3.42
C PRO A 209 0.57 -4.89 4.80
N VAL A 210 0.21 -3.61 4.91
CA VAL A 210 -0.36 -3.01 6.13
C VAL A 210 -1.75 -3.58 6.47
N ALA A 211 -2.59 -3.87 5.46
CA ALA A 211 -3.87 -4.55 5.70
C ALA A 211 -3.65 -6.00 6.17
N GLY A 212 -2.66 -6.69 5.62
CA GLY A 212 -2.19 -7.99 6.09
C GLY A 212 -1.71 -7.97 7.55
N LEU A 213 -0.93 -6.95 7.93
CA LEU A 213 -0.50 -6.71 9.31
C LEU A 213 -1.71 -6.58 10.27
N PHE A 214 -2.74 -5.81 9.88
CA PHE A 214 -3.94 -5.65 10.70
C PHE A 214 -4.78 -6.92 10.80
N LEU A 215 -4.82 -7.74 9.75
CA LEU A 215 -5.33 -9.12 9.87
C LEU A 215 -4.51 -9.94 10.86
N GLY A 216 -3.18 -9.74 10.89
CA GLY A 216 -2.29 -10.34 11.88
C GLY A 216 -2.67 -10.00 13.32
N VAL A 217 -3.07 -8.75 13.60
CA VAL A 217 -3.60 -8.35 14.92
C VAL A 217 -4.87 -9.15 15.27
N VAL A 218 -5.80 -9.29 14.32
CA VAL A 218 -7.02 -10.09 14.52
C VAL A 218 -6.68 -11.57 14.70
N ALA A 219 -5.75 -12.10 13.92
CA ALA A 219 -5.27 -13.47 14.02
C ALA A 219 -4.65 -13.76 15.39
N ALA A 220 -3.78 -12.87 15.88
CA ALA A 220 -3.17 -12.95 17.21
C ALA A 220 -4.24 -12.93 18.30
N ALA A 221 -5.22 -12.03 18.22
CA ALA A 221 -6.33 -11.99 19.16
C ALA A 221 -7.16 -13.29 19.15
N LEU A 222 -7.44 -13.85 17.98
CA LEU A 222 -8.12 -15.15 17.86
C LEU A 222 -7.28 -16.30 18.43
N PHE A 223 -5.97 -16.31 18.17
CA PHE A 223 -5.04 -17.32 18.65
C PHE A 223 -4.97 -17.34 20.18
N LEU A 224 -4.75 -16.17 20.79
CA LEU A 224 -4.66 -15.98 22.23
C LEU A 224 -5.99 -16.31 22.94
N ASN A 225 -7.13 -16.11 22.27
CA ASN A 225 -8.45 -16.52 22.75
C ASN A 225 -8.84 -17.95 22.36
N LYS A 226 -7.87 -18.82 22.04
CA LYS A 226 -8.04 -20.25 21.72
C LYS A 226 -8.90 -20.56 20.47
N ARG A 227 -9.16 -19.58 19.61
CA ARG A 227 -9.89 -19.73 18.32
C ARG A 227 -8.93 -20.04 17.16
N ARG A 228 -8.08 -21.05 17.35
CA ARG A 228 -6.92 -21.36 16.49
C ARG A 228 -7.24 -21.57 15.01
N PRO A 229 -8.28 -22.32 14.60
CA PRO A 229 -8.54 -22.53 13.17
C PRO A 229 -8.84 -21.23 12.41
N GLY A 230 -9.55 -20.28 13.04
CA GLY A 230 -9.79 -18.97 12.47
C GLY A 230 -8.53 -18.12 12.41
N ALA A 231 -7.69 -18.20 13.45
CA ALA A 231 -6.41 -17.50 13.49
C ALA A 231 -5.47 -17.96 12.36
N TYR A 232 -5.31 -19.27 12.15
CA TYR A 232 -4.46 -19.79 11.08
C TYR A 232 -4.97 -19.42 9.69
N ALA A 233 -6.29 -19.48 9.47
CA ALA A 233 -6.89 -19.18 8.17
C ALA A 233 -6.65 -17.74 7.70
N ILE A 234 -6.59 -16.77 8.63
CA ILE A 234 -6.35 -15.35 8.29
C ILE A 234 -4.92 -14.89 8.60
N GLY A 235 -4.15 -15.65 9.38
CA GLY A 235 -2.82 -15.27 9.85
C GLY A 235 -1.68 -15.89 9.04
N LEU A 236 -1.80 -17.13 8.56
CA LEU A 236 -0.74 -17.76 7.76
C LEU A 236 -0.61 -17.17 6.34
N PRO A 237 -1.69 -16.89 5.59
CA PRO A 237 -1.56 -16.38 4.23
C PRO A 237 -0.82 -15.03 4.15
N PRO A 238 -1.07 -14.04 5.03
CA PRO A 238 -0.25 -12.83 5.07
C PRO A 238 1.25 -13.07 5.23
N VAL A 239 1.64 -14.00 6.11
CA VAL A 239 3.06 -14.36 6.32
C VAL A 239 3.67 -14.91 5.04
N VAL A 240 2.97 -15.84 4.37
CA VAL A 240 3.45 -16.43 3.11
C VAL A 240 3.63 -15.36 2.03
N VAL A 241 2.67 -14.45 1.87
CA VAL A 241 2.76 -13.36 0.89
C VAL A 241 3.95 -12.44 1.20
N VAL A 242 4.13 -12.02 2.45
CA VAL A 242 5.25 -11.15 2.84
C VAL A 242 6.59 -11.84 2.62
N VAL A 243 6.74 -13.10 3.03
CA VAL A 243 7.99 -13.86 2.87
C VAL A 243 8.34 -14.03 1.39
N LEU A 244 7.37 -14.42 0.55
CA LEU A 244 7.60 -14.57 -0.89
C LEU A 244 7.93 -13.23 -1.54
N SER A 245 7.22 -12.15 -1.21
CA SER A 245 7.51 -10.82 -1.75
C SER A 245 8.88 -10.31 -1.32
N ALA A 246 9.26 -10.45 -0.04
CA ALA A 246 10.56 -10.00 0.46
C ALA A 246 11.73 -10.81 -0.14
N TRP A 247 11.55 -12.12 -0.30
CA TRP A 247 12.55 -12.97 -0.94
C TRP A 247 12.66 -12.67 -2.44
N MET A 248 11.52 -12.45 -3.12
CA MET A 248 11.52 -12.27 -4.57
C MET A 248 11.83 -10.85 -5.03
N PHE A 249 11.46 -9.86 -4.24
CA PHE A 249 11.53 -8.44 -4.57
C PHE A 249 12.06 -7.69 -3.34
N PRO A 250 13.36 -7.86 -3.03
CA PRO A 250 13.93 -7.27 -1.84
C PRO A 250 13.75 -5.75 -1.86
N PHE A 251 13.27 -5.22 -0.74
CA PHE A 251 13.06 -3.80 -0.55
C PHE A 251 13.46 -3.43 0.87
N SER A 252 14.28 -2.39 1.00
CA SER A 252 14.71 -1.81 2.27
C SER A 252 14.30 -0.35 2.33
N GLY A 253 13.91 0.10 3.50
CA GLY A 253 13.49 1.46 3.75
C GLY A 253 12.82 1.56 5.11
N THR A 254 12.76 2.76 5.65
CA THR A 254 12.16 3.01 6.97
C THR A 254 11.02 4.00 6.83
N GLN A 255 9.90 3.69 7.46
CA GLN A 255 8.79 4.63 7.58
C GLN A 255 8.96 5.36 8.92
N PRO A 256 9.08 6.70 8.94
CA PRO A 256 9.33 7.43 10.17
C PRO A 256 8.13 7.34 11.12
N MET A 257 8.44 7.31 12.41
CA MET A 257 7.46 7.27 13.49
C MET A 257 7.88 8.25 14.60
N SER A 258 7.18 9.38 14.69
CA SER A 258 7.40 10.35 15.77
C SER A 258 6.52 10.07 16.99
N LEU A 259 6.91 10.59 18.16
CA LEU A 259 6.08 10.53 19.37
C LEU A 259 4.68 11.14 19.16
N GLY A 260 4.59 12.23 18.40
CA GLY A 260 3.30 12.83 18.03
C GLY A 260 2.43 11.85 17.23
N THR A 261 2.99 11.19 16.23
CA THR A 261 2.28 10.21 15.38
C THR A 261 1.88 8.95 16.15
N LEU A 262 2.71 8.53 17.11
CA LEU A 262 2.46 7.40 18.01
C LEU A 262 1.30 7.65 18.98
N SER A 263 1.20 8.87 19.50
CA SER A 263 0.35 9.19 20.65
C SER A 263 -1.11 8.79 20.47
N LEU A 264 -1.76 9.25 19.39
CA LEU A 264 -3.18 9.03 19.15
C LEU A 264 -3.55 7.56 18.91
N PRO A 265 -2.89 6.79 18.01
CA PRO A 265 -3.24 5.37 17.84
C PRO A 265 -3.02 4.56 19.12
N PHE A 266 -1.97 4.86 19.90
CA PHE A 266 -1.73 4.22 21.19
C PHE A 266 -2.81 4.56 22.22
N VAL A 267 -3.15 5.85 22.37
CA VAL A 267 -4.22 6.31 23.27
C VAL A 267 -5.54 5.64 22.92
N PHE A 268 -5.90 5.58 21.63
CA PHE A 268 -7.14 4.91 21.21
C PHE A 268 -7.11 3.40 21.43
N ALA A 269 -5.96 2.74 21.31
CA ALA A 269 -5.81 1.34 21.69
C ALA A 269 -6.10 1.13 23.20
N VAL A 270 -5.55 1.99 24.05
CA VAL A 270 -5.77 1.96 25.51
C VAL A 270 -7.24 2.27 25.86
N LEU A 271 -7.84 3.29 25.22
CA LEU A 271 -9.25 3.64 25.44
C LEU A 271 -10.18 2.49 25.04
N VAL A 272 -9.94 1.85 23.90
CA VAL A 272 -10.70 0.65 23.49
C VAL A 272 -10.51 -0.47 24.51
N PHE A 273 -9.29 -0.73 24.96
CA PHE A 273 -9.02 -1.75 25.97
C PHE A 273 -9.75 -1.48 27.30
N LEU A 274 -9.83 -0.23 27.75
CA LEU A 274 -10.42 0.12 29.05
C LEU A 274 -11.94 0.28 29.02
N LEU A 275 -12.50 0.87 27.96
CA LEU A 275 -13.90 1.31 27.92
C LEU A 275 -14.87 0.25 27.38
N VAL A 276 -14.38 -0.70 26.60
CA VAL A 276 -15.19 -1.80 26.05
C VAL A 276 -15.55 -2.82 27.15
N PRO A 277 -16.73 -3.47 27.09
CA PRO A 277 -17.13 -4.50 28.05
C PRO A 277 -16.06 -5.58 28.29
N ARG A 278 -15.96 -6.04 29.54
CA ARG A 278 -14.89 -6.97 29.98
C ARG A 278 -14.96 -8.34 29.30
N ASP A 279 -16.15 -8.74 28.91
CA ASP A 279 -16.47 -9.99 28.21
C ASP A 279 -16.11 -9.97 26.71
N TRP A 280 -15.75 -8.80 26.16
CA TRP A 280 -15.30 -8.69 24.76
C TRP A 280 -13.81 -9.05 24.63
N TYR A 281 -13.44 -10.26 25.08
CA TYR A 281 -12.05 -10.70 25.21
C TYR A 281 -11.27 -10.53 23.90
N THR A 282 -11.84 -10.92 22.75
CA THR A 282 -11.16 -10.78 21.45
C THR A 282 -10.84 -9.32 21.10
N VAL A 283 -11.75 -8.39 21.36
CA VAL A 283 -11.54 -6.95 21.09
C VAL A 283 -10.48 -6.38 22.02
N ARG A 284 -10.54 -6.74 23.31
CA ARG A 284 -9.54 -6.30 24.31
C ARG A 284 -8.16 -6.85 23.98
N THR A 285 -8.05 -8.13 23.62
CA THR A 285 -6.77 -8.72 23.20
C THR A 285 -6.24 -8.06 21.93
N ALA A 286 -7.10 -7.82 20.93
CA ALA A 286 -6.70 -7.11 19.71
C ALA A 286 -6.20 -5.69 20.01
N ALA A 287 -6.89 -4.96 20.88
CA ALA A 287 -6.48 -3.62 21.31
C ALA A 287 -5.13 -3.64 22.05
N ALA A 288 -4.89 -4.63 22.92
CA ALA A 288 -3.61 -4.80 23.60
C ALA A 288 -2.48 -5.14 22.62
N VAL A 289 -2.69 -6.11 21.71
CA VAL A 289 -1.71 -6.49 20.68
C VAL A 289 -1.41 -5.31 19.76
N TYR A 290 -2.44 -4.56 19.33
CA TYR A 290 -2.27 -3.38 18.51
C TYR A 290 -1.54 -2.26 19.25
N GLY A 291 -1.86 -2.00 20.52
CA GLY A 291 -1.18 -1.00 21.34
C GLY A 291 0.30 -1.32 21.53
N VAL A 292 0.64 -2.57 21.85
CA VAL A 292 2.03 -3.04 21.93
C VAL A 292 2.72 -2.92 20.57
N GLY A 293 2.09 -3.38 19.49
CA GLY A 293 2.62 -3.25 18.13
C GLY A 293 2.87 -1.79 17.74
N THR A 294 2.00 -0.87 18.14
CA THR A 294 2.13 0.57 17.90
C THR A 294 3.35 1.14 18.65
N LEU A 295 3.59 0.75 19.90
CA LEU A 295 4.82 1.10 20.62
C LEU A 295 6.08 0.52 19.96
N LEU A 296 6.02 -0.74 19.53
CA LEU A 296 7.16 -1.39 18.86
C LEU A 296 7.54 -0.67 17.56
N THR A 297 6.57 -0.15 16.80
CA THR A 297 6.87 0.64 15.58
C THR A 297 7.54 1.99 15.85
N TYR A 298 7.55 2.48 17.10
CA TYR A 298 8.30 3.67 17.49
C TYR A 298 9.71 3.33 17.97
N VAL A 299 9.89 2.19 18.64
CA VAL A 299 11.20 1.77 19.17
C VAL A 299 12.04 1.04 18.13
N VAL A 300 11.41 0.41 17.14
CA VAL A 300 12.06 -0.37 16.08
C VAL A 300 11.75 0.25 14.73
N ASP A 301 12.79 0.76 14.08
CA ASP A 301 12.71 1.28 12.71
C ASP A 301 12.32 0.16 11.75
N SER A 302 11.23 0.39 11.00
CA SER A 302 10.67 -0.60 10.09
C SER A 302 9.89 0.08 8.96
N GLN A 303 9.50 -0.71 7.95
CA GLN A 303 8.65 -0.26 6.84
C GLN A 303 7.20 0.06 7.27
N ILE A 304 6.82 -0.31 8.50
CA ILE A 304 5.48 -0.09 9.03
C ILE A 304 5.34 1.39 9.46
N GLY A 305 6.16 1.83 10.42
CA GLY A 305 6.16 3.20 10.98
C GLY A 305 4.77 3.80 11.17
N SER A 306 4.57 5.03 10.71
CA SER A 306 3.30 5.76 10.82
C SER A 306 2.09 5.08 10.16
N ASN A 307 2.27 4.07 9.29
CA ASN A 307 1.15 3.33 8.70
C ASN A 307 0.34 2.54 9.74
N VAL A 308 0.92 2.22 10.90
CA VAL A 308 0.22 1.51 12.00
C VAL A 308 -1.03 2.28 12.46
N SER A 309 -1.01 3.60 12.35
CA SER A 309 -2.10 4.49 12.79
C SER A 309 -3.44 4.22 12.08
N ARG A 310 -3.39 3.66 10.86
CA ARG A 310 -4.56 3.45 10.00
C ARG A 310 -5.62 2.53 10.63
N MET A 311 -5.23 1.53 11.43
CA MET A 311 -6.20 0.63 12.08
C MET A 311 -7.05 1.37 13.12
N ALA A 312 -6.44 2.21 13.95
CA ALA A 312 -7.17 3.04 14.91
C ALA A 312 -8.13 4.00 14.19
N MET A 313 -7.66 4.66 13.13
CA MET A 313 -8.47 5.60 12.34
C MET A 313 -9.74 4.96 11.78
N LEU A 314 -9.66 3.69 11.32
CA LEU A 314 -10.81 3.01 10.73
C LEU A 314 -11.76 2.38 11.75
N PHE A 315 -11.24 1.76 12.82
CA PHE A 315 -12.05 0.85 13.64
C PHE A 315 -12.25 1.28 15.09
N ALA A 316 -11.41 2.14 15.66
CA ALA A 316 -11.55 2.51 17.08
C ALA A 316 -12.91 3.15 17.33
N GLY A 317 -13.38 4.02 16.43
CA GLY A 317 -14.64 4.75 16.58
C GLY A 317 -15.85 3.82 16.48
N VAL A 318 -15.79 2.86 15.56
CA VAL A 318 -16.82 1.83 15.39
C VAL A 318 -16.94 0.99 16.68
N VAL A 319 -15.82 0.58 17.26
CA VAL A 319 -15.77 -0.24 18.48
C VAL A 319 -16.24 0.55 19.70
N LEU A 320 -15.78 1.79 19.88
CA LEU A 320 -16.21 2.67 20.97
C LEU A 320 -17.72 2.94 20.90
N LEU A 321 -18.24 3.22 19.70
CA LEU A 321 -19.66 3.46 19.49
C LEU A 321 -20.50 2.18 19.75
N ALA A 322 -19.96 1.00 19.42
CA ALA A 322 -20.63 -0.28 19.69
C ALA A 322 -20.72 -0.60 21.21
N ALA A 323 -19.79 -0.08 22.01
CA ALA A 323 -19.78 -0.24 23.46
C ALA A 323 -20.78 0.69 24.19
N LEU A 324 -21.18 1.80 23.56
CA LEU A 324 -22.05 2.82 24.19
C LEU A 324 -23.36 2.25 24.78
N PRO A 325 -24.10 1.35 24.11
CA PRO A 325 -25.36 0.77 24.64
C PRO A 325 -25.19 -0.14 25.86
N TYR A 326 -23.96 -0.46 26.26
CA TYR A 326 -23.64 -1.24 27.46
C TYR A 326 -23.36 -0.36 28.69
N THR A 327 -23.42 0.96 28.52
CA THR A 327 -23.21 1.93 29.60
C THR A 327 -24.51 2.64 29.92
N LYS A 328 -24.75 2.91 31.22
CA LYS A 328 -25.89 3.73 31.64
C LYS A 328 -25.66 5.18 31.18
N PRO A 329 -26.65 5.83 30.54
CA PRO A 329 -26.56 7.24 30.17
C PRO A 329 -26.13 8.12 31.36
N SER A 330 -25.39 9.20 31.06
CA SER A 330 -24.90 10.18 32.04
C SER A 330 -23.94 9.64 33.11
N THR A 331 -23.30 8.49 32.87
CA THR A 331 -22.20 7.99 33.72
C THR A 331 -20.84 8.45 33.20
N ARG A 332 -19.81 8.46 34.06
CA ARG A 332 -18.42 8.79 33.66
C ARG A 332 -17.94 7.95 32.47
N ARG A 333 -18.28 6.65 32.45
CA ARG A 333 -17.93 5.75 31.33
C ARG A 333 -18.68 6.10 30.05
N TRP A 334 -19.96 6.48 30.15
CA TRP A 334 -20.74 6.93 28.99
C TRP A 334 -20.13 8.20 28.38
N TYR A 335 -19.81 9.21 29.20
CA TYR A 335 -19.13 10.42 28.73
C TYR A 335 -17.75 10.12 28.14
N ALA A 336 -16.97 9.23 28.76
CA ALA A 336 -15.67 8.83 28.22
C ALA A 336 -15.78 8.19 26.83
N LEU A 337 -16.78 7.33 26.60
CA LEU A 337 -17.04 6.74 25.28
C LEU A 337 -17.46 7.79 24.25
N VAL A 338 -18.35 8.72 24.63
CA VAL A 338 -18.80 9.80 23.73
C VAL A 338 -17.66 10.74 23.36
N ILE A 339 -16.85 11.16 24.33
CA ILE A 339 -15.69 12.04 24.11
C ILE A 339 -14.64 11.32 23.27
N ALA A 340 -14.33 10.05 23.56
CA ALA A 340 -13.39 9.28 22.77
C ALA A 340 -13.88 9.11 21.32
N PHE A 341 -15.16 8.79 21.12
CA PHE A 341 -15.75 8.68 19.79
C PHE A 341 -15.70 10.02 19.04
N ALA A 342 -16.12 11.12 19.67
CA ALA A 342 -16.09 12.44 19.06
C ALA A 342 -14.66 12.89 18.73
N GLY A 343 -13.72 12.69 19.65
CA GLY A 343 -12.30 13.02 19.46
C GLY A 343 -11.65 12.23 18.33
N LEU A 344 -11.99 10.94 18.17
CA LEU A 344 -11.49 10.15 17.04
C LEU A 344 -12.02 10.68 15.71
N ASN A 345 -13.34 10.94 15.62
CA ASN A 345 -13.96 11.42 14.39
C ASN A 345 -13.47 12.83 14.02
N PHE A 346 -13.23 13.68 15.02
CA PHE A 346 -12.58 14.97 14.83
C PHE A 346 -11.15 14.78 14.29
N TRP A 347 -10.35 13.91 14.90
CA TRP A 347 -8.98 13.66 14.45
C TRP A 347 -8.92 13.17 13.00
N ILE A 348 -9.67 12.13 12.64
CA ILE A 348 -9.64 11.58 11.27
C ILE A 348 -10.26 12.53 10.25
N GLY A 349 -11.28 13.31 10.65
CA GLY A 349 -11.89 14.34 9.82
C GLY A 349 -10.93 15.49 9.54
N PHE A 350 -10.31 16.04 10.59
CA PHE A 350 -9.29 17.07 10.49
C PHE A 350 -8.13 16.60 9.61
N LYS A 351 -7.59 15.40 9.86
CA LYS A 351 -6.50 14.81 9.07
C LYS A 351 -6.90 14.68 7.59
N GLY A 352 -8.11 14.19 7.31
CA GLY A 352 -8.60 14.07 5.94
C GLY A 352 -8.69 15.41 5.20
N VAL A 353 -9.14 16.47 5.88
CA VAL A 353 -9.20 17.83 5.31
C VAL A 353 -7.79 18.41 5.13
N ASP A 354 -6.94 18.28 6.14
CA ASP A 354 -5.53 18.73 6.10
C ASP A 354 -4.78 18.09 4.93
N ASP A 355 -4.97 16.79 4.70
CA ASP A 355 -4.39 16.09 3.55
C ASP A 355 -4.84 16.70 2.23
N ILE A 356 -6.14 16.93 2.03
CA ILE A 356 -6.65 17.51 0.78
C ILE A 356 -6.04 18.89 0.55
N VAL A 357 -5.99 19.73 1.58
CA VAL A 357 -5.48 21.10 1.48
C VAL A 357 -3.97 21.09 1.19
N ARG A 358 -3.19 20.27 1.91
CA ARG A 358 -1.73 20.20 1.77
C ARG A 358 -1.30 19.59 0.44
N THR A 359 -2.05 18.59 -0.04
CA THR A 359 -1.70 17.83 -1.24
C THR A 359 -2.39 18.32 -2.51
N ALA A 360 -3.25 19.35 -2.42
CA ALA A 360 -3.83 19.97 -3.59
C ALA A 360 -2.70 20.49 -4.50
N PRO A 361 -2.55 19.96 -5.73
CA PRO A 361 -1.53 20.46 -6.65
C PRO A 361 -1.84 21.90 -7.03
N THR A 362 -0.81 22.71 -7.24
CA THR A 362 -0.97 24.02 -7.86
C THR A 362 -1.61 23.85 -9.24
N ALA A 363 -2.40 24.83 -9.67
CA ALA A 363 -3.15 24.74 -10.92
C ALA A 363 -2.24 24.51 -12.15
N SER A 364 -0.99 24.95 -12.07
CA SER A 364 0.04 24.82 -13.09
C SER A 364 0.39 23.35 -13.41
N TRP A 365 0.45 22.46 -12.43
CA TRP A 365 0.69 21.03 -12.69
C TRP A 365 -0.41 20.35 -13.52
N ASN A 366 -1.63 20.91 -13.53
CA ASN A 366 -2.76 20.41 -14.30
C ASN A 366 -2.81 20.97 -15.72
N ARG A 367 -2.31 22.19 -15.95
CA ARG A 367 -2.54 22.94 -17.20
C ARG A 367 -1.26 23.22 -17.99
N GLU A 368 -0.08 23.21 -17.36
CA GLU A 368 1.16 23.80 -17.92
C GLU A 368 2.39 22.88 -17.73
N LEU A 369 2.20 21.56 -17.73
CA LEU A 369 3.32 20.59 -17.72
C LEU A 369 4.06 20.52 -19.08
N ALA A 370 3.32 20.74 -20.18
CA ALA A 370 3.84 20.55 -21.53
C ALA A 370 5.06 21.42 -21.89
N PRO A 371 5.15 22.71 -21.48
CA PRO A 371 6.36 23.52 -21.66
C PRO A 371 7.61 22.89 -21.03
N LEU A 372 7.53 22.49 -19.76
CA LEU A 372 8.66 21.85 -19.07
C LEU A 372 9.09 20.56 -19.77
N VAL A 373 8.13 19.68 -20.10
CA VAL A 373 8.42 18.42 -20.81
C VAL A 373 9.08 18.69 -22.16
N ASN A 374 8.61 19.70 -22.91
CA ASN A 374 9.22 20.07 -24.18
C ASN A 374 10.67 20.54 -24.02
N GLN A 375 10.97 21.30 -22.96
CA GLN A 375 12.33 21.78 -22.70
C GLN A 375 13.25 20.65 -22.26
N LEU A 376 12.77 19.73 -21.41
CA LEU A 376 13.53 18.53 -21.03
C LEU A 376 13.87 17.66 -22.26
N GLN A 377 12.92 17.49 -23.18
CA GLN A 377 13.14 16.77 -24.44
C GLN A 377 14.15 17.48 -25.35
N LYS A 378 14.06 18.80 -25.50
CA LYS A 378 15.03 19.60 -26.27
C LYS A 378 16.43 19.54 -25.67
N ALA A 379 16.52 19.46 -24.34
CA ALA A 379 17.78 19.37 -23.62
C ALA A 379 18.42 17.96 -23.71
N GLY A 380 17.67 16.93 -24.12
CA GLY A 380 18.14 15.54 -24.13
C GLY A 380 18.16 14.91 -22.74
N ALA A 381 17.24 15.32 -21.86
CA ALA A 381 17.19 14.86 -20.47
C ALA A 381 16.91 13.35 -20.34
N GLU A 382 16.38 12.71 -21.39
CA GLU A 382 16.17 11.26 -21.46
C GLU A 382 17.47 10.43 -21.44
N ARG A 383 18.65 11.05 -21.47
CA ARG A 383 19.94 10.36 -21.41
C ARG A 383 20.55 10.28 -20.01
N GLY A 384 19.96 10.95 -19.02
CA GLY A 384 20.45 10.99 -17.64
C GLY A 384 19.30 11.02 -16.65
N ARG A 385 19.59 11.40 -15.40
CA ARG A 385 18.56 11.63 -14.40
C ARG A 385 18.22 13.11 -14.28
N VAL A 386 16.97 13.35 -13.89
CA VAL A 386 16.44 14.67 -13.57
C VAL A 386 16.05 14.68 -12.10
N GLU A 387 16.60 15.61 -11.34
CA GLU A 387 16.11 15.91 -10.00
C GLU A 387 14.99 16.95 -10.10
N VAL A 388 13.88 16.72 -9.41
CA VAL A 388 12.78 17.67 -9.33
C VAL A 388 12.50 17.89 -7.86
N VAL A 389 12.76 19.11 -7.37
CA VAL A 389 12.60 19.41 -5.95
C VAL A 389 11.16 19.08 -5.52
N PRO A 390 10.95 18.18 -4.54
CA PRO A 390 9.64 17.64 -4.22
C PRO A 390 8.64 18.73 -3.83
N ALA A 391 7.57 18.84 -4.61
CA ALA A 391 6.47 19.74 -4.29
C ALA A 391 5.59 19.12 -3.19
N SER A 392 4.89 19.93 -2.40
CA SER A 392 4.01 19.43 -1.32
C SER A 392 2.91 18.49 -1.79
N SER A 393 2.52 18.59 -3.06
CA SER A 393 1.55 17.70 -3.69
C SER A 393 2.14 16.37 -4.12
N HIS A 394 3.46 16.24 -4.22
CA HIS A 394 4.19 15.13 -4.85
C HIS A 394 3.72 14.75 -6.26
N ARG A 395 3.06 15.67 -6.95
CA ARG A 395 2.52 15.41 -8.27
C ARG A 395 3.62 15.20 -9.31
N GLU A 396 4.78 15.84 -9.13
CA GLU A 396 5.97 15.71 -9.98
C GLU A 396 6.35 14.25 -10.23
N ALA A 397 6.29 13.44 -9.17
CA ALA A 397 6.68 12.04 -9.21
C ALA A 397 5.82 11.24 -10.20
N SER A 398 4.54 11.59 -10.36
CA SER A 398 3.64 10.94 -11.32
C SER A 398 3.66 11.60 -12.69
N ALA A 399 3.67 12.94 -12.73
CA ALA A 399 3.52 13.71 -13.94
C ALA A 399 4.72 13.57 -14.89
N LEU A 400 5.93 13.40 -14.34
CA LEU A 400 7.18 13.37 -15.11
C LEU A 400 7.76 11.97 -15.32
N ALA A 401 7.29 10.95 -14.57
CA ALA A 401 7.85 9.60 -14.61
C ALA A 401 7.83 8.94 -16.00
N GLY A 402 6.83 9.27 -16.83
CA GLY A 402 6.73 8.75 -18.20
C GLY A 402 7.65 9.44 -19.22
N TYR A 403 8.30 10.56 -18.84
CA TYR A 403 9.08 11.38 -19.77
C TYR A 403 10.58 11.38 -19.47
N VAL A 404 10.94 11.32 -18.18
CA VAL A 404 12.33 11.37 -17.72
C VAL A 404 12.56 10.41 -16.55
N ASN A 405 13.82 10.01 -16.36
CA ASN A 405 14.22 9.24 -15.20
C ASN A 405 14.44 10.18 -14.02
N LEU A 406 13.62 10.06 -12.96
CA LEU A 406 13.71 10.94 -11.81
C LEU A 406 14.70 10.39 -10.77
N ALA A 407 15.59 11.27 -10.30
CA ALA A 407 16.55 10.94 -9.24
C ALA A 407 15.83 10.60 -7.93
N ARG A 408 14.79 11.36 -7.58
CA ARG A 408 13.86 11.06 -6.49
C ARG A 408 12.41 10.93 -6.99
N GLY A 409 11.59 10.22 -6.21
CA GLY A 409 10.18 9.97 -6.52
C GLY A 409 9.29 10.19 -5.30
N TRP A 410 8.15 9.49 -5.25
CA TRP A 410 7.19 9.65 -4.16
C TRP A 410 7.54 8.85 -2.89
N ASN A 411 8.24 7.71 -3.04
CA ASN A 411 8.39 6.73 -1.96
C ASN A 411 9.37 7.19 -0.87
N ARG A 412 8.83 7.82 0.18
CA ARG A 412 9.59 8.29 1.34
C ARG A 412 10.51 7.24 1.98
N GLN A 413 10.12 5.96 2.00
CA GLN A 413 10.95 4.92 2.61
C GLN A 413 12.22 4.66 1.80
N ALA A 414 12.10 4.70 0.47
CA ALA A 414 13.24 4.59 -0.43
C ALA A 414 14.10 5.85 -0.37
N ASP A 415 13.45 7.02 -0.32
CA ASP A 415 14.13 8.31 -0.29
C ASP A 415 14.99 8.48 0.96
N MET A 416 14.45 8.19 2.15
CA MET A 416 15.21 8.26 3.39
C MET A 416 16.41 7.30 3.42
N LYS A 417 16.28 6.13 2.78
CA LYS A 417 17.36 5.14 2.74
C LYS A 417 18.44 5.49 1.72
N ARG A 418 18.06 6.02 0.55
CA ARG A 418 18.97 6.32 -0.57
C ARG A 418 19.55 7.74 -0.51
N ASN A 419 18.83 8.67 0.10
CA ASN A 419 19.16 10.10 0.11
C ASN A 419 19.08 10.68 1.54
N PRO A 420 19.83 10.13 2.52
CA PRO A 420 19.75 10.55 3.92
C PRO A 420 20.07 12.04 4.13
N LEU A 421 20.90 12.65 3.26
CA LEU A 421 21.29 14.07 3.36
C LEU A 421 20.10 15.06 3.40
N PHE A 422 18.95 14.70 2.84
CA PHE A 422 17.75 15.54 2.86
C PHE A 422 16.92 15.40 4.15
N TYR A 423 17.34 14.54 5.08
CA TYR A 423 16.57 14.17 6.27
C TYR A 423 17.36 14.31 7.58
N ASP A 424 18.68 14.51 7.54
CA ASP A 424 19.56 14.55 8.70
C ASP A 424 20.12 15.96 9.01
N ASP A 425 19.58 16.99 8.36
CA ASP A 425 19.98 18.40 8.49
C ASP A 425 21.46 18.69 8.12
N THR A 426 22.08 17.84 7.30
CA THR A 426 23.47 18.04 6.83
C THR A 426 23.59 18.72 5.47
N LEU A 427 22.47 18.91 4.74
CA LEU A 427 22.44 19.42 3.38
C LEU A 427 23.14 20.79 3.23
N ASN A 428 24.09 20.87 2.29
CA ASN A 428 24.83 22.08 1.94
C ASN A 428 25.29 22.04 0.47
N ALA A 429 25.88 23.13 0.00
CA ALA A 429 26.31 23.26 -1.40
C ALA A 429 27.31 22.19 -1.87
N VAL A 430 28.19 21.68 -0.99
CA VAL A 430 29.23 20.70 -1.35
C VAL A 430 28.64 19.31 -1.45
N ASN A 431 27.97 18.84 -0.40
CA ASN A 431 27.40 17.50 -0.42
C ASN A 431 26.20 17.38 -1.38
N TYR A 432 25.53 18.48 -1.71
CA TYR A 432 24.54 18.50 -2.78
C TYR A 432 25.18 18.21 -4.14
N ARG A 433 26.35 18.80 -4.44
CA ARG A 433 27.12 18.47 -5.66
C ARG A 433 27.54 17.00 -5.70
N GLU A 434 28.08 16.50 -4.58
CA GLU A 434 28.47 15.09 -4.46
C GLU A 434 27.28 14.15 -4.69
N TRP A 435 26.11 14.51 -4.16
CA TRP A 435 24.88 13.76 -4.37
C TRP A 435 24.41 13.78 -5.83
N LEU A 436 24.46 14.95 -6.50
CA LEU A 436 24.15 15.07 -7.93
C LEU A 436 25.07 14.17 -8.78
N ASP A 437 26.36 14.11 -8.45
CA ASP A 437 27.34 13.25 -9.13
C ASP A 437 27.11 11.77 -8.84
N ARG A 438 26.88 11.39 -7.57
CA ARG A 438 26.55 10.03 -7.13
C ARG A 438 25.34 9.47 -7.88
N TRP A 439 24.28 10.29 -8.02
CA TRP A 439 23.06 9.89 -8.72
C TRP A 439 23.05 10.21 -10.22
N ALA A 440 24.17 10.65 -10.80
CA ALA A 440 24.28 11.01 -12.23
C ALA A 440 23.14 11.94 -12.70
N VAL A 441 22.87 12.97 -11.91
CA VAL A 441 21.84 13.98 -12.18
C VAL A 441 22.38 14.97 -13.20
N HIS A 442 21.69 15.12 -14.32
CA HIS A 442 22.07 16.03 -15.40
C HIS A 442 21.29 17.35 -15.35
N TYR A 443 20.08 17.31 -14.81
CA TYR A 443 19.19 18.46 -14.73
C TYR A 443 18.51 18.53 -13.38
N VAL A 444 18.32 19.75 -12.88
CA VAL A 444 17.54 20.05 -11.68
C VAL A 444 16.38 20.93 -12.10
N VAL A 445 15.18 20.57 -11.66
CA VAL A 445 13.94 21.33 -11.88
C VAL A 445 13.46 21.84 -10.53
N LEU A 446 13.28 23.15 -10.45
CA LEU A 446 12.67 23.82 -9.31
C LEU A 446 11.23 24.21 -9.69
N PRO A 447 10.20 23.61 -9.08
CA PRO A 447 8.81 24.02 -9.25
C PRO A 447 8.50 25.31 -8.48
N GLU A 448 7.67 26.17 -9.08
CA GLU A 448 7.02 27.28 -8.39
C GLU A 448 5.90 26.72 -7.49
N GLY A 449 6.12 26.74 -6.18
CA GLY A 449 5.17 26.21 -5.20
C GLY A 449 5.81 25.91 -3.85
N LYS A 450 5.00 25.45 -2.90
CA LYS A 450 5.49 25.06 -1.57
C LYS A 450 6.20 23.70 -1.66
N PRO A 451 7.47 23.58 -1.22
CA PRO A 451 8.14 22.28 -1.11
C PRO A 451 7.48 21.38 -0.05
N ASP A 452 7.63 20.05 -0.15
CA ASP A 452 6.96 19.08 0.75
C ASP A 452 7.48 19.11 2.19
N SER A 453 8.79 19.01 2.35
CA SER A 453 9.47 18.71 3.62
C SER A 453 10.57 19.73 3.92
N SER A 454 11.13 19.70 5.12
CA SER A 454 12.28 20.55 5.50
C SER A 454 13.45 20.39 4.52
N GLY A 455 13.77 19.16 4.12
CA GLY A 455 14.83 18.89 3.13
C GLY A 455 14.56 19.51 1.77
N ALA A 456 13.32 19.42 1.28
CA ALA A 456 12.94 20.04 0.00
C ALA A 456 12.96 21.58 0.07
N VAL A 457 12.66 22.17 1.24
CA VAL A 457 12.79 23.62 1.47
C VAL A 457 14.27 24.05 1.46
N GLN A 458 15.14 23.29 2.14
CA GLN A 458 16.57 23.58 2.18
C GLN A 458 17.19 23.45 0.78
N GLU A 459 16.81 22.44 0.01
CA GLU A 459 17.27 22.27 -1.37
C GLU A 459 16.75 23.37 -2.30
N ALA A 460 15.47 23.74 -2.22
CA ALA A 460 14.93 24.85 -2.99
C ALA A 460 15.75 26.12 -2.75
N ALA A 461 16.02 26.45 -1.47
CA ALA A 461 16.86 27.58 -1.10
C ALA A 461 18.28 27.47 -1.67
N LEU A 462 18.91 26.30 -1.61
CA LEU A 462 20.24 26.09 -2.19
C LEU A 462 20.25 26.30 -3.72
N VAL A 463 19.22 25.82 -4.43
CA VAL A 463 19.10 26.01 -5.88
C VAL A 463 18.88 27.49 -6.21
N GLU A 464 18.01 28.18 -5.46
CA GLU A 464 17.71 29.61 -5.61
C GLU A 464 18.90 30.52 -5.30
N ASP A 465 19.72 30.16 -4.30
CA ASP A 465 20.93 30.89 -3.91
C ASP A 465 22.00 30.91 -5.02
N GLY A 466 21.86 30.05 -6.04
CA GLY A 466 22.72 30.01 -7.22
C GLY A 466 24.04 29.27 -6.97
N GLN A 467 24.07 27.99 -7.33
CA GLN A 467 25.27 27.16 -7.19
C GLN A 467 26.19 27.25 -8.42
N PRO A 468 27.52 27.26 -8.27
CA PRO A 468 28.45 27.42 -9.39
C PRO A 468 28.39 26.27 -10.41
N TYR A 469 27.86 25.12 -10.02
CA TYR A 469 27.66 23.94 -10.85
C TYR A 469 26.25 23.82 -11.44
N LEU A 470 25.34 24.76 -11.16
CA LEU A 470 23.99 24.79 -11.73
C LEU A 470 23.85 25.98 -12.69
N LYS A 471 23.68 25.69 -13.97
CA LYS A 471 23.45 26.71 -15.00
C LYS A 471 21.95 26.80 -15.33
N PRO A 472 21.28 27.95 -15.10
CA PRO A 472 19.90 28.11 -15.55
C PRO A 472 19.85 28.06 -17.09
N VAL A 473 18.96 27.23 -17.64
CA VAL A 473 18.80 27.05 -19.10
C VAL A 473 17.43 27.44 -19.61
N TRP A 474 16.40 27.39 -18.76
CA TRP A 474 15.05 27.81 -19.09
C TRP A 474 14.26 28.09 -17.81
N SER A 475 13.31 29.01 -17.89
CA SER A 475 12.33 29.25 -16.84
C SER A 475 11.03 29.80 -17.43
N ASP A 476 9.93 29.60 -16.71
CA ASP A 476 8.66 30.29 -16.91
C ASP A 476 8.05 30.66 -15.55
N ASP A 477 6.78 31.05 -15.54
CA ASP A 477 6.06 31.45 -14.32
C ASP A 477 5.88 30.28 -13.31
N ASN A 478 6.19 29.04 -13.69
CA ASN A 478 5.93 27.84 -12.89
C ASN A 478 7.17 26.97 -12.65
N TRP A 479 8.23 27.14 -13.43
CA TRP A 479 9.37 26.23 -13.44
C TRP A 479 10.67 26.97 -13.67
N GLN A 480 11.72 26.49 -13.03
CA GLN A 480 13.10 26.81 -13.40
C GLN A 480 13.84 25.51 -13.69
N LEU A 481 14.47 25.44 -14.86
CA LEU A 481 15.28 24.30 -15.31
C LEU A 481 16.75 24.69 -15.30
N PHE A 482 17.53 23.93 -14.55
CA PHE A 482 18.96 24.06 -14.41
C PHE A 482 19.67 22.85 -15.02
N ARG A 483 20.77 23.10 -15.71
CA ARG A 483 21.70 22.06 -16.18
C ARG A 483 22.85 21.95 -15.17
N VAL A 484 23.13 20.72 -14.74
CA VAL A 484 24.34 20.42 -13.94
C VAL A 484 25.56 20.50 -14.86
N LEU A 485 26.58 21.24 -14.43
CA LEU A 485 27.84 21.38 -15.16
C LEU A 485 28.75 20.18 -14.88
N ASP A 486 29.29 19.61 -15.96
CA ASP A 486 30.15 18.42 -15.94
C ASP A 486 29.58 17.29 -15.06
N PRO A 487 28.36 16.80 -15.36
CA PRO A 487 27.74 15.76 -14.56
C PRO A 487 28.45 14.43 -14.81
N VAL A 488 28.59 13.63 -13.75
CA VAL A 488 29.02 12.24 -13.88
C VAL A 488 27.98 11.46 -14.72
N PRO A 489 28.39 10.70 -15.75
CA PRO A 489 27.45 10.02 -16.63
C PRO A 489 26.75 8.85 -15.92
N LEU A 490 25.53 8.51 -16.35
CA LEU A 490 24.79 7.37 -15.79
C LEU A 490 25.46 6.00 -16.08
N ALA A 491 26.21 5.89 -17.17
CA ALA A 491 27.06 4.74 -17.50
C ALA A 491 28.49 5.23 -17.78
N ASP A 492 29.48 4.60 -17.14
CA ASP A 492 30.89 5.01 -17.26
C ASP A 492 31.46 4.72 -18.66
N PRO A 493 32.47 5.51 -19.11
CA PRO A 493 33.26 5.16 -20.30
C PRO A 493 33.80 3.72 -20.20
N PRO A 494 33.82 2.94 -21.30
CA PRO A 494 33.66 3.35 -22.69
C PRO A 494 32.20 3.36 -23.21
N ALA A 495 31.20 3.45 -22.32
CA ALA A 495 29.80 3.52 -22.70
C ALA A 495 29.24 4.95 -22.74
N THR A 496 28.18 5.13 -23.54
CA THR A 496 27.32 6.31 -23.51
C THR A 496 25.86 5.89 -23.43
N VAL A 497 25.05 6.64 -22.68
CA VAL A 497 23.61 6.39 -22.59
C VAL A 497 22.90 7.00 -23.79
N GLU A 498 22.15 6.17 -24.53
CA GLU A 498 21.30 6.63 -25.62
C GLU A 498 19.90 7.00 -25.13
N ARG A 499 19.37 6.23 -24.16
CA ARG A 499 18.06 6.46 -23.57
C ARG A 499 17.94 5.78 -22.20
N ALA A 500 17.45 6.50 -21.20
CA ALA A 500 17.06 6.03 -19.88
C ALA A 500 15.54 6.17 -19.72
N GLY A 501 14.79 5.13 -20.10
CA GLY A 501 13.33 5.09 -19.95
C GLY A 501 12.88 4.47 -18.62
N GLU A 502 11.56 4.43 -18.40
CA GLU A 502 10.95 3.85 -17.19
C GLU A 502 11.11 2.32 -17.10
N GLN A 503 11.08 1.61 -18.24
CA GLN A 503 11.26 0.15 -18.31
C GLN A 503 12.71 -0.28 -18.64
N LYS A 504 13.40 0.52 -19.47
CA LYS A 504 14.59 0.07 -20.21
C LYS A 504 15.64 1.17 -20.29
N LEU A 505 16.89 0.78 -20.04
CA LEU A 505 18.08 1.60 -20.29
C LEU A 505 18.77 1.08 -21.57
N THR A 506 19.04 1.96 -22.52
CA THR A 506 19.81 1.66 -23.73
C THR A 506 21.16 2.38 -23.66
N ILE A 507 22.24 1.61 -23.73
CA ILE A 507 23.60 2.13 -23.72
C ILE A 507 24.37 1.65 -24.95
N ARG A 508 25.27 2.49 -25.46
CA ARG A 508 26.20 2.15 -26.53
C ARG A 508 27.59 2.00 -25.94
N VAL A 509 28.17 0.82 -26.07
CA VAL A 509 29.52 0.49 -25.59
C VAL A 509 30.49 0.52 -26.78
N GLN A 510 31.56 1.30 -26.66
CA GLN A 510 32.52 1.51 -27.77
C GLN A 510 33.61 0.43 -27.85
N SER A 511 33.96 -0.19 -26.72
CA SER A 511 34.96 -1.25 -26.63
C SER A 511 34.54 -2.30 -25.62
N ALA A 512 34.95 -3.56 -25.83
CA ALA A 512 34.75 -4.61 -24.84
C ALA A 512 35.33 -4.19 -23.48
N GLY A 513 34.68 -4.56 -22.39
CA GLY A 513 35.11 -4.20 -21.04
C GLY A 513 33.97 -4.15 -20.03
N ARG A 514 34.30 -3.63 -18.85
CA ARG A 514 33.37 -3.41 -17.76
C ARG A 514 32.85 -1.98 -17.81
N VAL A 515 31.54 -1.83 -17.58
CA VAL A 515 30.85 -0.54 -17.58
C VAL A 515 30.06 -0.45 -16.29
N LEU A 516 30.47 0.43 -15.38
CA LEU A 516 29.68 0.76 -14.22
C LEU A 516 28.43 1.54 -14.65
N ILE A 517 27.27 1.06 -14.23
CA ILE A 517 25.98 1.68 -14.46
C ILE A 517 25.45 2.09 -13.09
N ARG A 518 25.23 3.40 -12.90
CA ARG A 518 24.71 3.97 -11.65
C ARG A 518 23.23 3.70 -11.49
N ILE A 519 22.80 2.45 -11.63
CA ILE A 519 21.47 1.91 -11.35
C ILE A 519 21.66 0.88 -10.22
N PRO A 520 20.93 1.01 -9.09
CA PRO A 520 21.03 0.03 -8.02
C PRO A 520 20.68 -1.37 -8.55
N TYR A 521 21.55 -2.33 -8.24
CA TYR A 521 21.43 -3.70 -8.68
C TYR A 521 20.12 -4.31 -8.22
N SER A 522 19.53 -5.09 -9.12
CA SER A 522 18.37 -5.91 -8.85
C SER A 522 18.58 -7.24 -9.52
N ARG A 523 18.25 -8.32 -8.82
CA ARG A 523 18.32 -9.68 -9.37
C ARG A 523 17.43 -9.89 -10.61
N TRP A 524 16.50 -8.98 -10.87
CA TRP A 524 15.63 -9.00 -12.04
C TRP A 524 16.20 -8.25 -13.23
N LEU A 525 17.24 -7.42 -13.04
CA LEU A 525 17.88 -6.76 -14.17
C LEU A 525 18.54 -7.80 -15.07
N ALA A 526 18.28 -7.66 -16.36
CA ALA A 526 18.76 -8.50 -17.44
C ALA A 526 19.27 -7.63 -18.57
N VAL A 527 20.30 -8.12 -19.26
CA VAL A 527 20.56 -7.71 -20.64
C VAL A 527 19.44 -8.31 -21.49
N VAL A 528 18.81 -7.47 -22.30
CA VAL A 528 17.70 -7.86 -23.17
C VAL A 528 18.01 -7.59 -24.64
N ASP A 529 17.35 -8.32 -25.52
CA ASP A 529 17.37 -8.08 -26.96
C ASP A 529 16.43 -6.92 -27.36
N ASP A 530 16.28 -6.71 -28.67
CA ASP A 530 15.45 -5.65 -29.22
C ASP A 530 13.94 -5.87 -28.97
N GLU A 531 13.52 -7.12 -28.75
CA GLU A 531 12.14 -7.51 -28.42
C GLU A 531 11.86 -7.35 -26.92
N GLY A 532 12.90 -7.19 -26.11
CA GLY A 532 12.82 -7.03 -24.66
C GLY A 532 12.85 -8.35 -23.89
N GLU A 533 13.19 -9.45 -24.56
CA GLU A 533 13.41 -10.76 -23.94
C GLU A 533 14.83 -10.82 -23.36
N SER A 534 15.03 -11.57 -22.27
CA SER A 534 16.39 -11.72 -21.72
C SER A 534 17.24 -12.52 -22.67
N VAL A 535 18.46 -12.03 -22.91
CA VAL A 535 19.47 -12.79 -23.62
C VAL A 535 19.92 -14.01 -22.82
N GLU A 536 20.55 -14.96 -23.51
CA GLU A 536 21.14 -16.12 -22.86
C GLU A 536 22.22 -15.71 -21.86
N ARG A 537 22.18 -16.34 -20.68
CA ARG A 537 23.23 -16.19 -19.66
C ARG A 537 24.55 -16.77 -20.16
N PRO A 538 25.68 -16.34 -19.57
CA PRO A 538 26.97 -16.98 -19.83
C PRO A 538 26.89 -18.50 -19.67
N GLN A 539 27.31 -19.23 -20.69
CA GLN A 539 27.24 -20.69 -20.75
C GLN A 539 28.59 -21.29 -20.41
N GLU A 540 28.61 -22.29 -19.53
CA GLU A 540 29.83 -23.05 -19.27
C GLU A 540 30.27 -23.79 -20.54
N THR A 541 31.56 -23.72 -20.87
CA THR A 541 32.10 -24.39 -22.07
C THR A 541 32.02 -25.90 -21.94
N GLU A 542 31.84 -26.60 -23.06
CA GLU A 542 31.84 -28.08 -23.06
C GLU A 542 33.16 -28.68 -22.58
N ALA A 543 34.28 -27.98 -22.79
CA ALA A 543 35.58 -28.38 -22.25
C ALA A 543 35.60 -28.28 -20.71
N SER A 544 35.07 -27.18 -20.16
CA SER A 544 34.91 -27.00 -18.71
C SER A 544 34.00 -28.05 -18.09
N LYS A 545 32.82 -28.30 -18.68
CA LYS A 545 31.88 -29.32 -18.19
C LYS A 545 32.52 -30.71 -18.11
N LYS A 546 33.35 -31.07 -19.09
CA LYS A 546 34.09 -32.35 -19.08
C LYS A 546 35.10 -32.40 -17.94
N ARG A 547 35.84 -31.32 -17.70
CA ARG A 547 36.77 -31.24 -16.56
C ARG A 547 36.04 -31.32 -15.23
N SER A 548 34.93 -30.60 -15.07
CA SER A 548 34.13 -30.62 -13.83
C SER A 548 33.46 -31.98 -13.57
N ALA A 549 33.25 -32.80 -14.59
CA ALA A 549 32.78 -34.18 -14.42
C ALA A 549 33.88 -35.13 -13.91
N GLU A 550 35.15 -34.77 -14.10
CA GLU A 550 36.32 -35.52 -13.62
C GLU A 550 36.82 -35.00 -12.26
N ASP A 551 36.70 -33.69 -12.02
CA ASP A 551 37.12 -32.98 -10.80
C ASP A 551 36.13 -31.84 -10.48
N GLU A 552 35.31 -32.00 -9.45
CA GLU A 552 34.29 -31.01 -9.06
C GLU A 552 34.89 -29.65 -8.67
N ASP A 553 36.16 -29.60 -8.23
CA ASP A 553 36.86 -28.40 -7.79
C ASP A 553 37.61 -27.68 -8.94
N ALA A 554 37.56 -28.22 -10.17
CA ALA A 554 38.25 -27.63 -11.32
C ALA A 554 37.68 -26.25 -11.70
N PRO A 555 38.52 -25.25 -12.06
CA PRO A 555 38.07 -23.93 -12.50
C PRO A 555 37.14 -24.02 -13.72
N LYS A 556 36.03 -23.27 -13.66
CA LYS A 556 35.02 -23.26 -14.71
C LYS A 556 35.27 -22.15 -15.73
N ASP A 557 35.15 -22.50 -17.01
CA ASP A 557 35.25 -21.54 -18.12
C ASP A 557 33.87 -21.26 -18.71
N PHE A 558 33.53 -19.97 -18.88
CA PHE A 558 32.25 -19.52 -19.42
C PHE A 558 32.40 -18.71 -20.71
N ILE A 559 31.45 -18.88 -21.63
CA ILE A 559 31.28 -18.04 -22.82
C ILE A 559 30.20 -16.99 -22.52
N ASN A 560 30.60 -15.73 -22.47
CA ASN A 560 29.70 -14.58 -22.38
C ASN A 560 29.49 -13.97 -23.78
N ALA A 561 28.47 -14.43 -24.51
CA ALA A 561 28.21 -13.98 -25.89
C ALA A 561 27.48 -12.63 -25.97
N HIS A 562 26.61 -12.34 -25.00
CA HIS A 562 25.65 -11.23 -25.06
C HIS A 562 25.84 -10.18 -23.97
N GLY A 563 26.75 -10.39 -23.03
CA GLY A 563 26.90 -9.56 -21.84
C GLY A 563 26.18 -10.14 -20.62
N CYS A 564 26.69 -9.81 -19.44
CA CYS A 564 26.08 -10.19 -18.17
C CYS A 564 26.26 -9.06 -17.15
N LEU A 565 25.47 -9.11 -16.08
CA LEU A 565 25.42 -8.07 -15.06
C LEU A 565 26.08 -8.56 -13.77
N ILE A 566 26.90 -7.71 -13.19
CA ILE A 566 27.61 -7.93 -11.93
C ILE A 566 26.97 -7.02 -10.89
N LYS A 567 26.69 -7.58 -9.71
CA LYS A 567 26.38 -6.81 -8.51
C LYS A 567 27.70 -6.31 -7.94
N VAL A 568 27.95 -5.00 -8.02
CA VAL A 568 29.14 -4.39 -7.43
C VAL A 568 29.05 -4.47 -5.91
N ALA A 569 30.20 -4.57 -5.24
CA ALA A 569 30.26 -4.52 -3.78
C ALA A 569 29.70 -3.19 -3.27
N GLU A 570 29.09 -3.22 -2.08
CA GLU A 570 28.54 -2.04 -1.43
C GLU A 570 29.64 -0.97 -1.26
N ASP A 571 29.37 0.24 -1.75
CA ASP A 571 30.28 1.38 -1.61
C ASP A 571 30.14 2.06 -0.22
N PRO A 572 30.98 3.05 0.13
CA PRO A 572 30.89 3.75 1.43
C PRO A 572 29.56 4.44 1.69
N ASP A 573 28.82 4.70 0.62
CA ASP A 573 27.52 5.36 0.56
C ASP A 573 26.35 4.37 0.71
N GLY A 574 26.66 3.07 0.80
CA GLY A 574 25.71 1.98 0.96
C GLY A 574 25.03 1.53 -0.34
N ASP A 575 25.56 1.93 -1.50
CA ASP A 575 24.99 1.57 -2.80
C ASP A 575 25.62 0.31 -3.38
N GLU A 576 24.75 -0.55 -3.91
CA GLU A 576 25.14 -1.74 -4.65
C GLU A 576 24.83 -1.50 -6.12
N TRP A 577 25.77 -0.94 -6.87
CA TRP A 577 25.58 -0.58 -8.28
C TRP A 577 25.58 -1.80 -9.21
N THR A 578 25.11 -1.58 -10.45
CA THR A 578 25.12 -2.59 -11.50
C THR A 578 26.33 -2.37 -12.41
N GLU A 579 27.13 -3.39 -12.66
CA GLU A 579 28.20 -3.34 -13.67
C GLU A 579 27.85 -4.27 -14.83
N LEU A 580 27.96 -3.78 -16.07
CA LEU A 580 27.84 -4.59 -17.28
C LEU A 580 29.22 -5.10 -17.69
N LEU A 581 29.36 -6.41 -17.83
CA LEU A 581 30.49 -7.03 -18.52
C LEU A 581 30.14 -7.21 -20.00
N ALA A 582 30.58 -6.26 -20.83
CA ALA A 582 30.33 -6.24 -22.26
C ALA A 582 31.44 -6.99 -23.03
N PRO A 583 31.13 -8.12 -23.71
CA PRO A 583 32.14 -8.91 -24.41
C PRO A 583 32.64 -8.25 -25.71
N ARG A 584 31.90 -7.28 -26.26
CA ARG A 584 32.20 -6.61 -27.53
C ARG A 584 31.59 -5.21 -27.62
N PRO A 585 32.07 -4.33 -28.52
CA PRO A 585 31.37 -3.10 -28.86
C PRO A 585 29.95 -3.37 -29.35
N GLY A 586 29.00 -2.49 -29.03
CA GLY A 586 27.61 -2.64 -29.46
C GLY A 586 26.62 -1.83 -28.65
N VAL A 587 25.33 -1.99 -28.96
CA VAL A 587 24.23 -1.45 -28.16
C VAL A 587 23.76 -2.54 -27.21
N TYR A 588 23.68 -2.20 -25.94
CA TYR A 588 23.18 -3.07 -24.88
C TYR A 588 21.94 -2.45 -24.27
N GLN A 589 20.95 -3.28 -24.01
CA GLN A 589 19.70 -2.87 -23.41
C GLN A 589 19.54 -3.58 -22.08
N LEU A 590 19.21 -2.83 -21.04
CA LEU A 590 18.98 -3.36 -19.70
C LEU A 590 17.52 -3.12 -19.33
N ALA A 591 16.82 -4.20 -18.98
CA ALA A 591 15.44 -4.15 -18.51
C ALA A 591 15.23 -5.21 -17.43
N ALA A 592 14.01 -5.35 -16.92
CA ALA A 592 13.70 -6.34 -15.88
C ALA A 592 12.43 -7.14 -16.20
N PRO A 593 12.38 -7.91 -17.30
CA PRO A 593 11.22 -8.76 -17.60
C PRO A 593 10.99 -9.82 -16.52
N TYR A 594 9.73 -10.16 -16.24
CA TYR A 594 9.41 -11.29 -15.35
C TYR A 594 9.81 -12.62 -15.99
N GLN A 595 10.62 -13.41 -15.30
CA GLN A 595 11.16 -14.69 -15.76
C GLN A 595 11.27 -15.71 -14.62
N LEU A 596 11.29 -17.00 -14.97
CA LEU A 596 11.46 -18.10 -14.00
C LEU A 596 12.85 -18.06 -13.34
N GLN A 597 13.88 -17.75 -14.13
CA GLN A 597 15.23 -17.49 -13.65
C GLN A 597 15.52 -15.99 -13.84
N PRO A 598 15.40 -15.17 -12.78
CA PRO A 598 15.51 -13.71 -12.92
C PRO A 598 16.90 -13.24 -13.34
N GLY A 599 16.96 -12.31 -14.29
CA GLY A 599 18.16 -11.56 -14.65
C GLY A 599 19.21 -12.33 -15.46
N THR A 600 20.29 -11.63 -15.81
CA THR A 600 21.47 -12.17 -16.50
C THR A 600 22.74 -11.99 -15.66
N PRO A 601 22.83 -12.59 -14.45
CA PRO A 601 23.99 -12.41 -13.59
C PRO A 601 25.25 -13.04 -14.19
N CYS A 602 26.41 -12.40 -14.00
CA CYS A 602 27.69 -13.03 -14.33
C CYS A 602 28.05 -14.13 -13.29
N PRO A 603 28.52 -15.31 -13.76
CA PRO A 603 29.21 -16.30 -12.94
C PRO A 603 30.37 -15.67 -12.16
N GLU A 604 30.72 -16.25 -11.01
CA GLU A 604 31.78 -15.72 -10.14
C GLU A 604 33.15 -15.71 -10.82
N GLU A 605 33.38 -16.68 -11.70
CA GLU A 605 34.59 -16.87 -12.48
C GLU A 605 34.79 -15.78 -13.56
N LEU A 606 33.73 -15.03 -13.89
CA LEU A 606 33.79 -13.87 -14.79
C LEU A 606 33.85 -12.52 -14.05
N ARG A 607 33.79 -12.51 -12.70
CA ARG A 607 33.74 -11.29 -11.90
C ARG A 607 35.09 -10.63 -11.67
#